data_AF-A0A2W6P8R6-F1
#
_entry.id   AF-A0A2W6P8R6-F1
#
_cell.length_a   1.000
_cell.length_b   1.000
_cell.length_c   1.000
_cell.angle_alpha   90.00
_cell.angle_beta   90.00
_cell.angle_gamma   90.00
#
_symmetry.space_group_name_H-M   'P 1'
#
loop_
_entity.id
_entity.type
_entity.pdbx_description
1 polymer ?
#
loop_
_entity_poly.entity_id
_entity_poly.type
_entity_poly.pdbx_seq_one_letter_code
_entity_poly.pdbx_strand_id
1 'polypeptide(L)'
;MQIIFGEKCVSLLRLFFAAVLMLWCAQTAAYSGQCHTTQGNPYIGVNFGVKTLEEEENTAGVVKDKFYQWNESNDYYVSCDCDKDNVRNGRWAFAADSPLVYLGDNWYKINDYLAAKVLLQVKVSSPTAVPFE
;
A
#
# COMPACT_ATOMS: atom_id res chain seq x y z
N MET A 1 -9.76 47.66 42.67
CA MET A 1 -10.27 47.31 41.32
C MET A 1 -9.10 47.43 40.34
N GLN A 2 -8.35 46.36 40.05
CA GLN A 2 -7.43 46.22 38.89
C GLN A 2 -6.55 44.94 38.93
N ILE A 3 -7.14 43.77 39.18
CA ILE A 3 -6.43 42.47 39.00
C ILE A 3 -7.18 41.56 38.02
N ILE A 4 -8.51 41.72 37.92
CA ILE A 4 -9.41 40.96 37.04
C ILE A 4 -9.13 41.21 35.54
N PHE A 5 -8.47 42.33 35.19
CA PHE A 5 -8.20 42.69 33.79
C PHE A 5 -6.99 41.93 33.22
N GLY A 6 -6.00 41.57 34.04
CA GLY A 6 -4.77 40.89 33.62
C GLY A 6 -4.99 39.43 33.25
N GLU A 7 -5.75 38.69 34.05
CA GLU A 7 -6.08 37.27 33.77
C GLU A 7 -6.91 37.10 32.49
N LYS A 8 -7.87 38.01 32.27
CA LYS A 8 -8.66 38.02 31.03
C LYS A 8 -7.79 38.31 29.80
N CYS A 9 -6.84 39.24 29.91
CA CYS A 9 -5.87 39.52 28.85
C CYS A 9 -4.95 38.34 28.54
N VAL A 10 -4.43 37.65 29.56
CA VAL A 10 -3.56 36.48 29.38
C VAL A 10 -4.35 35.30 28.79
N SER A 11 -5.59 35.11 29.21
CA SER A 11 -6.50 34.10 28.64
C SER A 11 -6.82 34.39 27.16
N LEU A 12 -7.13 35.64 26.83
CA LEU A 12 -7.34 36.10 25.44
C LEU A 12 -6.11 35.88 24.57
N LEU A 13 -4.91 36.17 25.09
CA LEU A 13 -3.67 35.97 24.36
C LEU A 13 -3.43 34.48 24.06
N ARG A 14 -3.66 33.60 25.04
CA ARG A 14 -3.54 32.14 24.86
C ARG A 14 -4.55 31.61 23.85
N LEU A 15 -5.78 32.10 23.86
CA LEU A 15 -6.80 31.77 22.86
C LEU A 15 -6.39 32.23 21.46
N PHE A 16 -5.80 33.42 21.34
CA PHE A 16 -5.26 33.91 20.07
C PHE A 16 -4.13 33.03 19.55
N PHE A 17 -3.15 32.69 20.40
CA PHE A 17 -2.06 31.80 20.00
C PHE A 17 -2.55 30.39 19.64
N ALA A 18 -3.51 29.84 20.38
CA ALA A 18 -4.11 28.55 20.06
C ALA A 18 -4.89 28.60 18.73
N ALA A 19 -5.64 29.67 18.47
CA ALA A 19 -6.35 29.87 17.21
C ALA A 19 -5.38 29.98 16.02
N VAL A 20 -4.28 30.74 16.16
CA VAL A 20 -3.24 30.86 15.14
C VAL A 20 -2.55 29.52 14.88
N LEU A 21 -2.27 28.73 15.92
CA LEU A 21 -1.71 27.37 15.78
C LEU A 21 -2.68 26.43 15.06
N MET A 22 -3.96 26.45 15.40
CA MET A 22 -4.98 25.62 14.72
C MET A 22 -5.18 26.04 13.25
N LEU A 23 -5.11 27.35 12.95
CA LEU A 23 -5.14 27.86 11.58
C LEU A 23 -3.90 27.45 10.77
N TRP A 24 -2.73 27.32 11.41
CA TRP A 24 -1.51 26.87 10.75
C TRP A 24 -1.49 25.34 10.51
N CYS A 25 -2.13 24.57 11.39
CA CYS A 25 -2.31 23.12 11.19
C CYS A 25 -3.38 22.77 10.14
N ALA A 26 -4.19 23.73 9.69
CA ALA A 26 -5.30 23.47 8.76
C ALA A 26 -4.89 23.28 7.29
N GLN A 27 -3.59 23.33 6.96
CA GLN A 27 -3.12 23.36 5.58
C GLN A 27 -2.21 22.20 5.21
N THR A 28 -2.73 20.97 5.28
CA THR A 28 -2.30 19.89 4.37
C THR A 28 -3.43 18.87 4.25
N ALA A 29 -4.49 19.21 3.53
CA ALA A 29 -5.37 18.18 2.99
C ALA A 29 -4.60 17.51 1.83
N ALA A 30 -4.04 16.34 2.07
CA ALA A 30 -3.45 15.54 1.00
C ALA A 30 -4.60 14.97 0.16
N TYR A 31 -4.67 15.36 -1.11
CA TYR A 31 -5.58 14.73 -2.06
C TYR A 31 -5.08 13.31 -2.33
N SER A 32 -5.84 12.32 -1.88
CA SER A 32 -5.63 10.91 -2.21
C SER A 32 -6.62 10.50 -3.29
N GLY A 33 -6.13 9.88 -4.35
CA GLY A 33 -6.92 9.39 -5.47
C GLY A 33 -6.60 7.95 -5.79
N GLN A 34 -7.61 7.17 -6.19
CA GLN A 34 -7.33 5.88 -6.79
C GLN A 34 -6.81 6.06 -8.21
N CYS A 35 -5.83 5.23 -8.57
CA CYS A 35 -5.27 5.19 -9.91
C CYS A 35 -5.91 4.06 -10.71
N HIS A 36 -6.24 4.33 -11.96
CA HIS A 36 -6.78 3.35 -12.90
C HIS A 36 -5.97 3.36 -14.20
N THR A 37 -5.86 2.20 -14.84
CA THR A 37 -5.21 2.07 -16.14
C THR A 37 -6.03 2.79 -17.20
N THR A 38 -5.36 3.59 -18.03
CA THR A 38 -5.97 4.33 -19.15
C THR A 38 -5.58 3.77 -20.52
N GLN A 39 -4.37 3.22 -20.64
CA GLN A 39 -3.85 2.64 -21.88
C GLN A 39 -2.83 1.54 -21.59
N GLY A 40 -2.75 0.53 -22.46
CA GLY A 40 -1.86 -0.62 -22.31
C GLY A 40 -2.52 -1.79 -21.58
N ASN A 41 -1.74 -2.83 -21.29
CA ASN A 41 -2.20 -4.03 -20.60
C ASN A 41 -1.48 -4.18 -19.25
N PRO A 42 -2.18 -4.00 -18.12
CA PRO A 42 -1.58 -4.11 -16.79
C PRO A 42 -1.40 -5.56 -16.33
N TYR A 43 -1.96 -6.54 -17.05
CA TYR A 43 -1.91 -7.94 -16.66
C TYR A 43 -0.60 -8.59 -17.09
N ILE A 44 0.08 -9.23 -16.13
CA ILE A 44 1.27 -10.04 -16.37
C ILE A 44 0.88 -11.51 -16.19
N GLY A 45 0.99 -12.28 -17.28
CA GLY A 45 0.83 -13.73 -17.26
C GLY A 45 2.20 -14.38 -17.19
N VAL A 46 2.52 -15.03 -16.08
CA VAL A 46 3.78 -15.78 -15.92
C VAL A 46 3.50 -17.28 -15.94
N ASN A 47 4.26 -18.00 -16.76
CA ASN A 47 4.24 -19.45 -16.75
C ASN A 47 5.28 -19.97 -15.75
N PHE A 48 4.82 -20.55 -14.66
CA PHE A 48 5.67 -21.12 -13.60
C PHE A 48 6.36 -22.43 -14.02
N GLY A 49 6.02 -22.97 -15.20
CA GLY A 49 6.48 -24.25 -15.69
C GLY A 49 5.93 -25.41 -14.86
N VAL A 50 6.52 -26.58 -15.07
CA VAL A 50 6.28 -27.77 -14.25
C VAL A 50 7.52 -27.99 -13.39
N LYS A 51 7.33 -28.10 -12.08
CA LYS A 51 8.35 -28.65 -11.19
C LYS A 51 7.81 -29.88 -10.50
N THR A 52 8.57 -30.94 -10.58
CA THR A 52 8.29 -32.20 -9.88
C THR A 52 8.90 -32.12 -8.49
N LEU A 53 8.17 -32.60 -7.49
CA LEU A 53 8.68 -32.81 -6.14
C LEU A 53 9.18 -34.26 -6.06
N GLU A 54 10.30 -34.47 -5.36
CA GLU A 54 10.72 -35.82 -5.00
C GLU A 54 9.71 -36.44 -4.03
N GLU A 55 9.57 -37.76 -4.05
CA GLU A 55 8.55 -38.47 -3.26
C GLU A 55 8.67 -38.19 -1.76
N GLU A 56 9.91 -38.08 -1.27
CA GLU A 56 10.25 -37.76 0.12
C GLU A 56 9.79 -36.35 0.54
N GLU A 57 9.71 -35.44 -0.42
CA GLU A 57 9.27 -34.05 -0.22
C GLU A 57 7.77 -33.86 -0.42
N ASN A 58 7.06 -34.87 -0.94
CA ASN A 58 5.62 -34.88 -1.10
C ASN A 58 4.91 -35.23 0.23
N THR A 59 5.24 -34.47 1.26
CA THR A 59 4.63 -34.60 2.59
C THR A 59 4.00 -33.28 3.02
N ALA A 60 2.94 -33.37 3.82
CA ALA A 60 2.20 -32.19 4.26
C ALA A 60 3.10 -31.28 5.11
N GLY A 61 3.04 -29.96 4.84
CA GLY A 61 3.81 -28.96 5.57
C GLY A 61 5.20 -28.68 4.99
N VAL A 62 5.62 -29.36 3.93
CA VAL A 62 6.86 -29.01 3.22
C VAL A 62 6.70 -27.65 2.53
N VAL A 63 7.57 -26.71 2.90
CA VAL A 63 7.61 -25.36 2.33
C VAL A 63 8.80 -25.25 1.38
N LYS A 64 8.55 -24.74 0.17
CA LYS A 64 9.57 -24.40 -0.82
C LYS A 64 9.69 -22.89 -0.94
N ASP A 65 10.62 -22.32 -0.18
CA ASP A 65 10.89 -20.89 -0.24
C ASP A 65 11.44 -20.47 -1.60
N LYS A 66 10.97 -19.32 -2.09
CA LYS A 66 11.38 -18.75 -3.39
C LYS A 66 11.32 -19.76 -4.54
N PHE A 67 10.29 -20.62 -4.52
CA PHE A 67 10.07 -21.68 -5.50
C PHE A 67 10.17 -21.19 -6.96
N TYR A 68 9.70 -19.97 -7.22
CA TYR A 68 9.79 -19.29 -8.49
C TYR A 68 9.89 -17.78 -8.31
N GLN A 69 10.63 -17.13 -9.22
CA GLN A 69 10.74 -15.68 -9.33
C GLN A 69 10.53 -15.30 -10.79
N TRP A 70 9.71 -14.28 -11.04
CA TRP A 70 9.54 -13.68 -12.37
C TRP A 70 10.11 -12.26 -12.40
N ASN A 71 10.46 -11.82 -13.59
CA ASN A 71 10.85 -10.44 -13.89
C ASN A 71 10.19 -9.99 -15.20
N GLU A 72 8.91 -10.33 -15.34
CA GLU A 72 8.09 -9.88 -16.46
C GLU A 72 7.47 -8.53 -16.10
N SER A 73 7.44 -7.62 -17.07
CA SER A 73 6.89 -6.28 -16.91
C SER A 73 6.23 -5.84 -18.20
N ASN A 74 5.10 -5.16 -18.06
CA ASN A 74 4.43 -4.48 -19.17
C ASN A 74 4.43 -2.99 -18.90
N ASP A 75 4.65 -2.20 -19.95
CA ASP A 75 4.44 -0.76 -19.89
C ASP A 75 2.95 -0.46 -20.08
N TYR A 76 2.38 0.29 -19.14
CA TYR A 76 1.01 0.77 -19.18
C TYR A 76 0.91 2.17 -18.59
N TYR A 77 -0.12 2.90 -19.02
CA TYR A 77 -0.41 4.25 -18.56
C TYR A 77 -1.51 4.20 -17.51
N VAL A 78 -1.37 5.03 -16.48
CA VAL A 78 -2.35 5.19 -15.41
C VAL A 78 -2.76 6.65 -15.30
N SER A 79 -4.00 6.86 -14.86
CA SER A 79 -4.50 8.16 -14.41
C SER A 79 -5.02 8.00 -13.00
N CYS A 80 -4.71 8.97 -12.14
CA CYS A 80 -5.16 8.98 -10.75
C CYS A 80 -6.22 10.06 -10.58
N ASP A 81 -7.20 9.78 -9.72
CA ASP A 81 -8.24 10.74 -9.35
C ASP A 81 -7.67 11.81 -8.39
N CYS A 82 -6.91 12.75 -8.96
CA CYS A 82 -6.40 13.90 -8.23
C CYS A 82 -6.95 15.20 -8.82
N ASP A 83 -7.10 16.21 -7.96
CA ASP A 83 -7.39 17.57 -8.40
C ASP A 83 -6.16 18.11 -9.15
N LYS A 84 -6.11 17.85 -10.46
CA LYS A 84 -4.97 18.21 -11.33
C LYS A 84 -4.63 19.70 -11.31
N ASP A 85 -5.60 20.56 -10.99
CA ASP A 85 -5.44 22.00 -11.01
C ASP A 85 -4.79 22.50 -9.70
N ASN A 86 -4.97 21.76 -8.59
CA ASN A 86 -4.42 22.08 -7.27
C ASN A 86 -3.26 21.17 -6.83
N VAL A 87 -3.09 19.99 -7.43
CA VAL A 87 -2.04 19.00 -7.08
C VAL A 87 -0.91 19.05 -8.09
N ARG A 88 0.21 19.68 -7.70
CA ARG A 88 1.40 19.80 -8.56
C ARG A 88 2.35 18.60 -8.48
N ASN A 89 2.38 17.92 -7.34
CA ASN A 89 3.26 16.79 -7.04
C ASN A 89 2.48 15.75 -6.22
N GLY A 90 2.80 14.47 -6.42
CA GLY A 90 2.20 13.35 -5.68
C GLY A 90 3.23 12.30 -5.30
N ARG A 91 2.86 11.44 -4.35
CA ARG A 91 3.59 10.21 -4.04
C ARG A 91 2.73 9.03 -4.49
N TRP A 92 3.38 8.01 -5.05
CA TRP A 92 2.74 6.76 -5.40
C TRP A 92 2.67 5.87 -4.16
N ALA A 93 1.48 5.41 -3.82
CA ALA A 93 1.25 4.33 -2.87
C ALA A 93 0.77 3.11 -3.66
N PHE A 94 1.20 1.93 -3.23
CA PHE A 94 0.87 0.68 -3.90
C PHE A 94 0.29 -0.26 -2.86
N ALA A 95 -0.85 -0.83 -3.17
CA ALA A 95 -1.45 -1.91 -2.39
C ALA A 95 -1.54 -3.15 -3.26
N ALA A 96 -1.53 -4.31 -2.62
CA ALA A 96 -1.75 -5.58 -3.28
C ALA A 96 -2.64 -6.47 -2.42
N ASP A 97 -3.57 -7.14 -3.09
CA ASP A 97 -4.42 -8.17 -2.53
C ASP A 97 -4.43 -9.39 -3.45
N SER A 98 -4.96 -10.50 -2.94
CA SER A 98 -5.06 -11.77 -3.66
C SER A 98 -6.53 -12.18 -3.77
N PRO A 99 -6.99 -12.59 -4.97
CA PRO A 99 -8.34 -13.13 -5.14
C PRO A 99 -8.50 -14.55 -4.58
N LEU A 100 -7.42 -15.18 -4.10
CA LEU A 100 -7.41 -16.54 -3.59
C LEU A 100 -7.87 -16.61 -2.13
N VAL A 101 -8.31 -17.79 -1.69
CA VAL A 101 -8.72 -18.02 -0.31
C VAL A 101 -7.53 -17.88 0.64
N TYR A 102 -7.62 -16.94 1.57
CA TYR A 102 -6.62 -16.71 2.61
C TYR A 102 -6.64 -17.82 3.66
N LEU A 103 -5.47 -18.40 3.93
CA LEU A 103 -5.30 -19.49 4.90
C LEU A 103 -4.63 -19.04 6.22
N GLY A 104 -4.18 -17.78 6.31
CA GLY A 104 -3.39 -17.27 7.42
C GLY A 104 -1.91 -17.10 7.05
N ASP A 105 -1.19 -16.26 7.78
CA ASP A 105 0.26 -16.02 7.64
C ASP A 105 0.71 -15.72 6.19
N ASN A 106 -0.11 -15.01 5.41
CA ASN A 106 0.14 -14.67 3.99
C ASN A 106 0.20 -15.88 3.05
N TRP A 107 -0.43 -17.00 3.45
CA TRP A 107 -0.65 -18.16 2.59
C TRP A 107 -2.02 -18.11 1.93
N TYR A 108 -2.04 -18.46 0.65
CA TYR A 108 -3.24 -18.48 -0.17
C TYR A 108 -3.42 -19.84 -0.83
N LYS A 109 -4.63 -20.37 -0.80
CA LYS A 109 -4.97 -21.67 -1.38
C LYS A 109 -4.90 -21.61 -2.90
N ILE A 110 -4.07 -22.46 -3.52
CA ILE A 110 -4.08 -22.69 -4.97
C ILE A 110 -5.08 -23.78 -5.31
N ASN A 111 -5.00 -24.91 -4.58
CA ASN A 111 -5.91 -26.04 -4.70
C ASN A 111 -5.96 -26.79 -3.35
N ASP A 112 -6.55 -27.99 -3.32
CA ASP A 112 -6.70 -28.78 -2.08
C ASP A 112 -5.37 -29.28 -1.48
N TYR A 113 -4.28 -29.25 -2.24
CA TYR A 113 -2.98 -29.79 -1.85
C TYR A 113 -1.88 -28.72 -1.76
N LEU A 114 -2.08 -27.56 -2.38
CA LEU A 114 -1.06 -26.52 -2.54
C LEU A 114 -1.55 -25.16 -2.06
N ALA A 115 -0.65 -24.46 -1.39
CA ALA A 115 -0.80 -23.05 -1.04
C ALA A 115 0.46 -22.28 -1.48
N ALA A 116 0.31 -20.98 -1.70
CA ALA A 116 1.42 -20.11 -2.04
C ALA A 116 1.41 -18.82 -1.21
N LYS A 117 2.62 -18.35 -0.93
CA LYS A 117 2.88 -16.99 -0.45
C LYS A 117 3.50 -16.21 -1.60
N VAL A 118 2.91 -15.05 -1.91
CA VAL A 118 3.35 -14.19 -2.99
C VAL A 118 4.09 -12.99 -2.42
N LEU A 119 5.29 -12.74 -2.93
CA LEU A 119 6.08 -11.56 -2.61
C LEU A 119 6.11 -10.65 -3.84
N LEU A 120 5.67 -9.40 -3.70
CA LEU A 120 5.74 -8.40 -4.76
C LEU A 120 6.77 -7.34 -4.40
N GLN A 121 7.48 -6.85 -5.40
CA GLN A 121 8.46 -5.79 -5.24
C GLN A 121 8.01 -4.54 -6.00
N VAL A 122 7.79 -3.45 -5.27
CA VAL A 122 7.64 -2.12 -5.86
C VAL A 122 9.04 -1.57 -6.14
N LYS A 123 9.23 -0.86 -7.26
CA LYS A 123 10.52 -0.27 -7.65
C LYS A 123 11.14 0.48 -6.45
N VAL A 124 12.41 0.20 -6.15
CA VAL A 124 13.19 0.77 -5.01
C VAL A 124 12.82 0.23 -3.61
N SER A 125 11.91 -0.75 -3.49
CA SER A 125 11.58 -1.42 -2.22
C SER A 125 12.11 -2.86 -2.15
N SER A 126 12.11 -3.45 -0.94
CA SER A 126 12.28 -4.89 -0.77
C SER A 126 10.99 -5.65 -1.10
N PRO A 127 11.06 -6.91 -1.58
CA PRO A 127 9.87 -7.73 -1.77
C PRO A 127 9.03 -7.81 -0.51
N THR A 128 7.73 -7.55 -0.64
CA THR A 128 6.75 -7.50 0.45
C THR A 128 5.69 -8.56 0.23
N ALA A 129 5.28 -9.24 1.29
CA ALA A 129 4.27 -10.29 1.21
C ALA A 129 2.89 -9.68 0.94
N VAL A 130 2.16 -10.28 0.02
CA VAL A 130 0.73 -9.97 -0.21
C VAL A 130 -0.07 -10.57 0.96
N PRO A 131 -1.03 -9.83 1.56
CA PRO A 131 -1.48 -8.50 1.17
C PRO A 131 -0.65 -7.37 1.83
N PHE A 132 -0.63 -6.19 1.21
CA PHE A 132 -0.04 -4.97 1.79
C PHE A 132 -0.74 -3.70 1.27
N GLU A 133 -0.54 -2.59 1.99
CA GLU A 133 -1.03 -1.24 1.68
C GLU A 133 0.10 -0.20 1.66
#